data_AF-A0A015JNU1-F1
#
_entry.id   AF-A0A015JNU1-F1
#
_cell.length_a   1.000
_cell.length_b   1.000
_cell.length_c   1.000
_cell.angle_alpha   90.00
_cell.angle_beta   90.00
_cell.angle_gamma   90.00
#
_symmetry.space_group_name_H-M   'P 1'
#
loop_
_entity.id
_entity.type
_entity.pdbx_description
1 polymer ?
#
loop_
_entity_poly.entity_id
_entity_poly.type
_entity_poly.pdbx_seq_one_letter_code
_entity_poly.pdbx_strand_id
1 'polypeptide(L)'
;MKFLSKRVCDYTSFHSDLDSTKHGRSSGGVSLFIHNSLATHVQFYQSHSSRILSVDLFFKGNVKLRIFVVYIPPTNDLVLRYEVIDQLISLISQTSSQNFHHAICGDFNMNLEKFYPIFLHQPQVAAKKVHKLFHYLLSHNYEDCTSLNLSSTLGTYHHLDTITRIDFVWSCPLLRRYMLTSTIFDAYDLHISD
;
A
#
# COMPACT_ATOMS: atom_id res chain seq x y z
N MET A 1 -6.41 -16.77 -0.88
CA MET A 1 -5.42 -16.30 0.12
C MET A 1 -5.21 -17.24 1.30
N LYS A 2 -6.23 -17.87 1.90
CA LYS A 2 -6.07 -18.90 2.97
C LYS A 2 -5.23 -20.14 2.59
N PHE A 3 -4.94 -20.34 1.31
CA PHE A 3 -4.14 -21.46 0.82
C PHE A 3 -2.62 -21.21 0.95
N LEU A 4 -2.17 -19.98 0.69
CA LEU A 4 -0.76 -19.60 0.81
C LEU A 4 -0.30 -19.58 2.28
N SER A 5 -1.16 -19.19 3.22
CA SER A 5 -0.83 -19.19 4.65
C SER A 5 -0.56 -20.57 5.23
N LYS A 6 -1.03 -21.64 4.60
CA LYS A 6 -0.70 -23.01 5.03
C LYS A 6 0.66 -23.50 4.56
N ARG A 7 1.27 -22.82 3.57
CA ARG A 7 2.55 -23.23 2.96
C ARG A 7 3.75 -22.45 3.50
N VAL A 8 3.54 -21.33 4.19
CA VAL A 8 4.62 -20.47 4.72
C VAL A 8 4.62 -20.56 6.26
N CYS A 9 5.25 -21.59 6.81
CA CYS A 9 5.18 -21.93 8.24
C CYS A 9 5.83 -20.89 9.18
N ASP A 10 6.79 -20.11 8.69
CA ASP A 10 7.51 -19.11 9.50
C ASP A 10 6.82 -17.74 9.53
N TYR A 11 5.59 -17.64 9.00
CA TYR A 11 4.87 -16.39 8.88
C TYR A 11 3.45 -16.50 9.44
N THR A 12 3.03 -15.42 10.08
CA THR A 12 1.64 -15.19 10.48
C THR A 12 0.97 -14.32 9.42
N SER A 13 -0.21 -14.73 8.97
CA SER A 13 -0.97 -14.04 7.92
C SER A 13 -2.15 -13.26 8.49
N PHE A 14 -2.27 -12.01 8.06
CA PHE A 14 -3.37 -11.10 8.35
C PHE A 14 -4.12 -10.80 7.05
N HIS A 15 -5.44 -10.76 7.08
CA HIS A 15 -6.27 -10.67 5.89
C HIS A 15 -7.35 -9.61 6.08
N SER A 16 -7.71 -8.91 5.00
CA SER A 16 -8.96 -8.16 4.99
C SER A 16 -10.16 -9.09 4.85
N ASP A 17 -11.31 -8.61 5.30
CA ASP A 17 -12.61 -9.23 5.10
C ASP A 17 -12.95 -9.27 3.60
N LEU A 18 -13.60 -10.34 3.17
CA LEU A 18 -14.10 -10.45 1.80
C LEU A 18 -15.51 -9.84 1.71
N ASP A 19 -15.79 -9.12 0.64
CA ASP A 19 -17.13 -8.58 0.38
C ASP A 19 -18.08 -9.73 -0.01
N SER A 20 -18.76 -10.30 0.98
CA SER A 20 -19.73 -11.39 0.79
C SER A 20 -21.09 -10.93 0.24
N THR A 21 -21.34 -9.61 0.22
CA THR A 21 -22.62 -9.02 -0.19
C THR A 21 -22.84 -9.01 -1.71
N LYS A 22 -21.76 -9.04 -2.51
CA LYS A 22 -21.85 -9.17 -3.97
C LYS A 22 -21.87 -10.64 -4.35
N HIS A 23 -23.07 -11.21 -4.52
CA HIS A 23 -23.28 -12.57 -5.02
C HIS A 23 -22.50 -12.75 -6.34
N GLY A 24 -21.39 -13.50 -6.31
CA GLY A 24 -20.78 -14.08 -7.51
C GLY A 24 -19.37 -13.66 -7.91
N ARG A 25 -18.69 -12.72 -7.23
CA ARG A 25 -17.23 -12.46 -7.34
C ARG A 25 -16.85 -11.32 -6.39
N SER A 26 -16.41 -11.62 -5.18
CA SER A 26 -15.67 -10.64 -4.37
C SER A 26 -14.32 -10.39 -5.06
N SER A 27 -14.24 -9.38 -5.92
CA SER A 27 -13.01 -9.00 -6.62
C SER A 27 -12.20 -8.07 -5.73
N GLY A 28 -11.62 -8.60 -4.65
CA GLY A 28 -10.85 -7.85 -3.65
C GLY A 28 -10.19 -8.78 -2.63
N GLY A 29 -9.67 -8.19 -1.56
CA GLY A 29 -8.90 -8.89 -0.55
C GLY A 29 -7.43 -8.51 -0.62
N VAL A 30 -6.89 -8.03 0.50
CA VAL A 30 -5.47 -7.78 0.70
C VAL A 30 -4.98 -8.64 1.85
N SER A 31 -3.68 -8.91 1.90
CA SER A 31 -3.08 -9.71 2.97
C SER A 31 -1.68 -9.26 3.29
N LEU A 32 -1.31 -9.41 4.55
CA LEU A 32 0.04 -9.16 5.05
C LEU A 32 0.56 -10.41 5.73
N PHE A 33 1.75 -10.85 5.32
CA PHE A 33 2.46 -11.94 5.97
C PHE A 33 3.62 -11.34 6.76
N ILE A 34 3.65 -11.59 8.06
CA ILE A 34 4.70 -11.09 8.96
C ILE A 34 5.42 -12.31 9.53
N HIS A 35 6.74 -12.34 9.39
CA HIS A 35 7.55 -13.42 9.96
C HIS A 35 7.25 -13.56 11.47
N ASN A 36 7.19 -14.79 11.98
CA ASN A 36 6.73 -15.10 13.33
C ASN A 36 7.51 -14.35 14.41
N SER A 37 8.80 -14.07 14.20
CA SER A 37 9.62 -13.26 15.12
C SER A 37 9.09 -11.83 15.30
N LEU A 38 8.51 -11.23 14.25
CA LEU A 38 7.90 -9.90 14.28
C LEU A 38 6.40 -9.95 14.59
N ALA A 39 5.72 -11.04 14.23
CA ALA A 39 4.30 -11.21 14.48
C ALA A 39 3.94 -11.15 15.97
N THR A 40 4.88 -11.53 16.85
CA THR A 40 4.73 -11.38 18.31
C THR A 40 4.53 -9.93 18.77
N HIS A 41 4.91 -8.95 17.95
CA HIS A 41 4.71 -7.53 18.22
C HIS A 41 3.36 -7.00 17.74
N VAL A 42 2.61 -7.77 16.95
CA VAL A 42 1.30 -7.35 16.44
C VAL A 42 0.30 -7.26 17.59
N GLN A 43 -0.28 -6.08 17.80
CA GLN A 43 -1.28 -5.85 18.85
C GLN A 43 -2.70 -5.76 18.29
N PHE A 44 -2.82 -5.10 17.13
CA PHE A 44 -4.11 -4.87 16.50
C PHE A 44 -3.97 -5.05 14.99
N TYR A 45 -5.00 -5.60 14.37
CA TYR A 45 -5.17 -5.49 12.93
C TYR A 45 -6.64 -5.21 12.66
N GLN A 46 -6.91 -4.47 11.59
CA GLN A 46 -8.26 -4.09 11.23
C GLN A 46 -8.42 -4.10 9.71
N SER A 47 -9.45 -4.79 9.27
CA SER A 47 -9.94 -4.71 7.90
C SER A 47 -10.81 -3.47 7.74
N HIS A 48 -10.62 -2.74 6.65
CA HIS A 48 -11.48 -1.63 6.24
C HIS A 48 -11.95 -1.93 4.81
N SER A 49 -13.14 -2.52 4.69
CA SER A 49 -13.62 -3.20 3.49
C SER A 49 -12.68 -4.33 3.02
N SER A 50 -12.88 -4.83 1.80
CA SER A 50 -11.95 -5.77 1.16
C SER A 50 -10.67 -5.14 0.61
N ARG A 51 -10.48 -3.82 0.78
CA ARG A 51 -9.45 -3.03 0.05
C ARG A 51 -8.30 -2.51 0.91
N ILE A 52 -8.50 -2.35 2.21
CA ILE A 52 -7.49 -1.77 3.11
C ILE A 52 -7.36 -2.66 4.33
N LEU A 53 -6.13 -3.00 4.70
CA LEU A 53 -5.79 -3.69 5.94
C LEU A 53 -4.78 -2.84 6.70
N SER A 54 -5.07 -2.51 7.96
CA SER A 54 -4.11 -1.86 8.86
C SER A 54 -3.62 -2.87 9.90
N VAL A 55 -2.31 -2.98 10.09
CA VAL A 55 -1.69 -3.87 11.09
C VAL A 55 -0.73 -3.07 11.97
N ASP A 56 -0.92 -3.16 13.28
CA ASP A 56 -0.19 -2.41 14.30
C ASP A 56 0.81 -3.30 15.02
N LEU A 57 2.09 -2.90 14.96
CA LEU A 57 3.19 -3.54 15.67
C LEU A 57 3.72 -2.60 16.74
N PHE A 58 3.77 -3.08 17.99
CA PHE A 58 4.33 -2.31 19.11
C PHE A 58 5.66 -2.91 19.53
N PHE A 59 6.69 -2.07 19.49
CA PHE A 59 8.05 -2.43 19.87
C PHE A 59 8.43 -1.79 21.20
N LYS A 60 9.50 -2.32 21.81
CA LYS A 60 10.10 -1.73 23.02
C LYS A 60 10.50 -0.27 22.77
N GLY A 61 10.49 0.53 23.83
CA GLY A 61 10.77 1.96 23.73
C GLY A 61 9.59 2.79 23.21
N ASN A 62 8.36 2.28 23.34
CA ASN A 62 7.12 2.95 22.93
C ASN A 62 7.09 3.30 21.41
N VAL A 63 7.72 2.46 20.59
CA VAL A 63 7.72 2.61 19.13
C VAL A 63 6.52 1.87 18.58
N LYS A 64 5.62 2.62 17.91
CA LYS A 64 4.41 2.09 17.27
C LYS A 64 4.56 2.18 15.76
N LEU A 65 4.41 1.06 15.08
CA LEU A 65 4.42 0.95 13.63
C LEU A 65 3.04 0.51 13.15
N ARG A 66 2.47 1.19 12.15
CA ARG A 66 1.28 0.75 11.43
C ARG A 66 1.63 0.51 9.96
N ILE A 67 1.30 -0.67 9.44
CA ILE A 67 1.43 -1.00 8.03
C ILE A 67 0.03 -1.01 7.44
N PHE A 68 -0.18 -0.21 6.39
CA PHE A 68 -1.37 -0.28 5.55
C PHE A 68 -1.07 -1.10 4.30
N VAL A 69 -1.82 -2.18 4.08
CA VAL A 69 -1.86 -2.86 2.78
C VAL A 69 -3.11 -2.40 2.05
N VAL A 70 -2.94 -1.88 0.84
CA VAL A 70 -4.03 -1.26 0.08
C VAL A 70 -4.16 -1.87 -1.30
N TYR A 71 -5.41 -1.95 -1.77
CA TYR A 71 -5.72 -2.20 -3.16
C TYR A 71 -6.72 -1.14 -3.62
N ILE A 72 -6.24 -0.12 -4.32
CA ILE A 72 -7.07 0.95 -4.84
C ILE A 72 -7.76 0.43 -6.11
N PRO A 73 -9.11 0.47 -6.19
CA PRO A 73 -9.83 -0.01 -7.37
C PRO A 73 -9.39 0.70 -8.66
N PRO A 74 -9.39 -0.01 -9.81
CA PRO A 74 -9.13 0.59 -11.11
C PRO A 74 -10.21 1.63 -11.48
N THR A 75 -9.96 2.37 -12.56
CA THR A 75 -10.80 3.52 -12.96
C THR A 75 -12.19 3.16 -13.50
N ASN A 76 -12.52 1.88 -13.64
CA ASN A 76 -13.84 1.41 -14.07
C ASN A 76 -14.89 1.44 -12.94
N ASP A 77 -14.48 1.50 -11.66
CA ASP A 77 -15.36 1.68 -10.51
C ASP A 77 -14.95 2.93 -9.72
N LEU A 78 -15.28 4.11 -10.28
CA LEU A 78 -14.88 5.39 -9.70
C LEU A 78 -15.51 5.66 -8.32
N VAL A 79 -16.71 5.14 -8.06
CA VAL A 79 -17.41 5.33 -6.78
C VAL A 79 -16.61 4.62 -5.68
N LEU A 80 -16.39 3.31 -5.83
CA LEU A 80 -15.63 2.54 -4.87
C LEU A 80 -14.19 3.06 -4.75
N ARG A 81 -13.56 3.43 -5.88
CA ARG A 81 -12.21 3.99 -5.88
C ARG A 81 -12.11 5.22 -4.98
N TYR A 82 -13.04 6.16 -5.10
CA TYR A 82 -13.00 7.38 -4.31
C TYR A 82 -13.33 7.14 -2.84
N GLU A 83 -14.26 6.22 -2.53
CA GLU A 83 -14.55 5.82 -1.15
C GLU A 83 -13.30 5.23 -0.46
N VAL A 84 -12.59 4.33 -1.15
CA VAL A 84 -11.35 3.74 -0.65
C VAL A 84 -10.26 4.79 -0.44
N ILE A 85 -10.09 5.72 -1.39
CA ILE A 85 -9.10 6.80 -1.27
C ILE A 85 -9.43 7.72 -0.08
N ASP A 86 -10.69 8.10 0.08
CA ASP A 86 -11.13 8.99 1.15
C ASP A 86 -10.98 8.31 2.54
N GLN A 87 -11.34 7.03 2.63
CA GLN A 87 -11.14 6.24 3.84
C GLN A 87 -9.64 6.10 4.18
N LEU A 88 -8.80 5.79 3.18
CA LEU A 88 -7.36 5.67 3.37
C LEU A 88 -6.73 6.98 3.89
N ILE A 89 -7.07 8.12 3.29
CA ILE A 89 -6.57 9.44 3.74
C ILE A 89 -6.99 9.71 5.20
N SER A 90 -8.24 9.40 5.55
CA SER A 90 -8.72 9.55 6.93
C SER A 90 -7.91 8.69 7.92
N LEU A 91 -7.67 7.42 7.57
CA LEU A 91 -6.88 6.49 8.38
C LEU A 91 -5.41 6.94 8.52
N ILE A 92 -4.79 7.43 7.45
CA ILE A 92 -3.43 7.97 7.46
C ILE A 92 -3.37 9.21 8.38
N SER A 93 -4.31 10.14 8.23
CA SER A 93 -4.37 11.35 9.05
C SER A 93 -4.52 11.02 10.54
N GLN A 94 -5.41 10.08 10.89
CA GLN A 94 -5.58 9.61 12.26
C GLN A 94 -4.30 8.91 12.79
N THR A 95 -3.65 8.10 11.96
CA THR A 95 -2.42 7.39 12.34
C THR A 95 -1.29 8.38 12.61
N SER A 96 -1.18 9.42 11.79
CA SER A 96 -0.22 10.51 11.98
C SER A 96 -0.49 11.28 13.28
N SER A 97 -1.75 11.60 13.60
CA SER A 97 -2.08 12.32 14.85
C SER A 97 -1.81 11.49 16.11
N GLN A 98 -1.79 10.16 15.99
CA GLN A 98 -1.45 9.22 17.06
C GLN A 98 0.06 8.95 17.18
N ASN A 99 0.91 9.66 16.42
CA ASN A 99 2.37 9.53 16.41
C ASN A 99 2.86 8.10 16.07
N PHE A 100 2.17 7.41 15.16
CA PHE A 100 2.66 6.14 14.63
C PHE A 100 3.71 6.39 13.54
N HIS A 101 4.79 5.61 13.57
CA HIS A 101 5.53 5.31 12.34
C HIS A 101 4.59 4.52 11.43
N HIS A 102 4.57 4.79 10.13
CA HIS A 102 3.70 4.03 9.25
C HIS A 102 4.15 4.05 7.80
N ALA A 103 3.78 2.97 7.12
CA ALA A 103 3.97 2.77 5.70
C ALA A 103 2.65 2.36 5.04
N ILE A 104 2.48 2.74 3.78
CA ILE A 104 1.35 2.34 2.94
C ILE A 104 1.92 1.59 1.74
N CYS A 105 1.54 0.33 1.56
CA CYS A 105 2.00 -0.49 0.45
C CYS A 105 0.86 -1.20 -0.27
N GLY A 106 1.09 -1.52 -1.54
CA GLY A 106 0.16 -2.31 -2.36
C GLY A 106 -0.05 -1.71 -3.74
N ASP A 107 -1.13 -2.14 -4.40
CA ASP A 107 -1.50 -1.73 -5.76
C ASP A 107 -2.39 -0.48 -5.69
N PHE A 108 -1.87 0.63 -6.22
CA PHE A 108 -2.57 1.92 -6.25
C PHE A 108 -3.41 2.11 -7.51
N ASN A 109 -3.24 1.30 -8.57
CA ASN A 109 -3.86 1.55 -9.88
C ASN A 109 -3.76 3.03 -10.30
N MET A 110 -2.57 3.61 -10.12
CA MET A 110 -2.26 5.02 -10.36
C MET A 110 -0.87 5.14 -10.95
N ASN A 111 -0.65 6.15 -11.80
CA ASN A 111 0.63 6.41 -12.42
C ASN A 111 1.24 7.69 -11.81
N LEU A 112 2.28 7.50 -10.98
CA LEU A 112 2.91 8.59 -10.23
C LEU A 112 3.74 9.51 -11.15
N GLU A 113 4.34 8.94 -12.18
CA GLU A 113 5.22 9.58 -13.15
C GLU A 113 4.44 10.59 -14.00
N LYS A 114 3.20 10.23 -14.38
CA LYS A 114 2.26 11.17 -15.01
C LYS A 114 1.77 12.25 -14.04
N PHE A 115 1.77 11.96 -12.74
CA PHE A 115 1.30 12.90 -11.73
C PHE A 115 2.34 13.95 -11.32
N TYR A 116 3.64 13.62 -11.29
CA TYR A 116 4.69 14.56 -10.90
C TYR A 116 4.65 15.90 -11.65
N PRO A 117 4.58 15.94 -13.01
CA PRO A 117 4.48 17.21 -13.73
C PRO A 117 3.21 18.00 -13.39
N ILE A 118 2.09 17.31 -13.12
CA ILE A 118 0.83 17.94 -12.72
C ILE A 118 0.99 18.59 -11.34
N PHE A 119 1.60 17.86 -10.40
CA PHE A 119 1.85 18.36 -9.05
C PHE A 119 2.76 19.61 -9.05
N LEU A 120 3.83 19.60 -9.85
CA LEU A 120 4.82 20.69 -9.88
C LEU A 120 4.34 21.93 -10.66
N HIS A 121 3.57 21.74 -11.73
CA HIS A 121 3.27 22.84 -12.67
C HIS A 121 1.78 23.21 -12.73
N GLN A 122 0.88 22.41 -12.17
CA GLN A 122 -0.57 22.61 -12.25
C GLN A 122 -1.27 22.35 -10.89
N PRO A 123 -0.98 23.15 -9.84
CA PRO A 123 -1.45 22.88 -8.48
C PRO A 123 -2.99 22.79 -8.36
N GLN A 124 -3.72 23.59 -9.15
CA GLN A 124 -5.19 23.55 -9.19
C GLN A 124 -5.74 22.24 -9.78
N VAL A 125 -4.99 21.63 -10.72
CA VAL A 125 -5.33 20.32 -11.28
C VAL A 125 -4.92 19.21 -10.32
N ALA A 126 -3.76 19.35 -9.69
CA ALA A 126 -3.24 18.38 -8.71
C ALA A 126 -4.18 18.20 -7.50
N ALA A 127 -4.87 19.26 -7.08
CA ALA A 127 -5.84 19.22 -5.98
C ALA A 127 -7.18 18.54 -6.34
N LYS A 128 -7.42 18.18 -7.60
CA LYS A 128 -8.68 17.53 -8.02
C LYS A 128 -8.82 16.13 -7.44
N LYS A 129 -10.08 15.70 -7.30
CA LYS A 129 -10.46 14.39 -6.72
C LYS A 129 -9.71 13.19 -7.33
N VAL A 130 -9.46 13.21 -8.64
CA VAL A 130 -8.75 12.14 -9.37
C VAL A 130 -7.31 11.92 -8.88
N HIS A 131 -6.69 12.94 -8.30
CA HIS A 131 -5.30 12.94 -7.85
C HIS A 131 -5.16 13.02 -6.32
N LYS A 132 -6.29 12.99 -5.60
CA LYS A 132 -6.37 13.33 -4.18
C LYS A 132 -5.38 12.55 -3.30
N LEU A 133 -5.18 11.26 -3.57
CA LEU A 133 -4.26 10.42 -2.79
C LEU A 133 -2.80 10.86 -2.93
N PHE A 134 -2.28 10.95 -4.15
CA PHE A 134 -0.90 11.40 -4.36
C PHE A 134 -0.70 12.86 -3.96
N HIS A 135 -1.70 13.72 -4.21
CA HIS A 135 -1.65 15.09 -3.72
C HIS A 135 -1.52 15.14 -2.19
N TYR A 136 -2.32 14.34 -1.47
CA TYR A 136 -2.24 14.24 -0.01
C TYR A 136 -0.86 13.75 0.45
N LEU A 137 -0.36 12.65 -0.11
CA LEU A 137 0.92 12.07 0.25
C LEU A 137 2.08 13.06 0.04
N LEU A 138 2.19 13.66 -1.15
CA LEU A 138 3.27 14.60 -1.45
C LEU A 138 3.18 15.89 -0.64
N SER A 139 1.98 16.46 -0.45
CA SER A 139 1.79 17.68 0.36
C SER A 139 2.08 17.47 1.84
N HIS A 140 2.07 16.23 2.34
CA HIS A 140 2.39 15.88 3.72
C HIS A 140 3.78 15.24 3.86
N ASN A 141 4.65 15.41 2.86
CA ASN A 141 6.03 14.93 2.84
C ASN A 141 6.18 13.41 2.96
N TYR A 142 5.20 12.63 2.50
CA TYR A 142 5.40 11.20 2.32
C TYR A 142 6.33 10.97 1.13
N GLU A 143 7.14 9.92 1.23
CA GLU A 143 8.10 9.58 0.19
C GLU A 143 7.85 8.16 -0.33
N ASP A 144 7.93 8.02 -1.64
CA ASP A 144 7.92 6.73 -2.32
C ASP A 144 9.28 6.03 -2.09
N CYS A 145 9.21 4.97 -1.31
CA CYS A 145 10.32 4.15 -0.86
C CYS A 145 10.94 3.33 -1.99
N THR A 146 10.15 3.03 -3.02
CA THR A 146 10.49 2.17 -4.16
C THR A 146 11.61 2.78 -5.02
N SER A 147 11.77 4.11 -4.95
CA SER A 147 12.67 4.90 -5.80
C SER A 147 14.16 4.84 -5.45
N LEU A 148 14.56 4.13 -4.39
CA LEU A 148 15.93 4.24 -3.87
C LEU A 148 17.02 3.61 -4.75
N ASN A 149 16.72 2.77 -5.76
CA ASN A 149 17.78 2.02 -6.44
C ASN A 149 17.56 1.58 -7.91
N LEU A 150 16.58 2.08 -8.67
CA LEU A 150 16.26 1.45 -9.97
C LEU A 150 15.99 2.38 -11.16
N SER A 151 16.42 1.89 -12.33
CA SER A 151 16.19 2.40 -13.69
C SER A 151 14.71 2.65 -13.97
N SER A 152 14.41 3.66 -14.78
CA SER A 152 13.06 4.04 -15.24
C SER A 152 12.30 2.95 -16.03
N THR A 153 12.92 1.78 -16.23
CA THR A 153 12.38 0.63 -16.95
C THR A 153 11.68 -0.42 -16.07
N LEU A 154 11.73 -0.30 -14.74
CA LEU A 154 11.10 -1.27 -13.83
C LEU A 154 9.67 -0.84 -13.47
N GLY A 155 8.74 -1.16 -14.37
CA GLY A 155 7.32 -1.18 -14.03
C GLY A 155 6.98 -2.36 -13.12
N THR A 156 5.81 -2.29 -12.49
CA THR A 156 5.27 -3.37 -11.65
C THR A 156 4.02 -4.01 -12.28
N TYR A 157 3.53 -3.42 -13.38
CA TYR A 157 2.42 -3.91 -14.17
C TYR A 157 2.77 -3.90 -15.65
N HIS A 158 2.51 -5.04 -16.30
CA HIS A 158 2.78 -5.28 -17.70
C HIS A 158 1.48 -5.72 -18.38
N HIS A 159 1.07 -5.01 -19.42
CA HIS A 159 -0.06 -5.40 -20.25
C HIS A 159 0.20 -5.00 -21.70
N LEU A 160 0.30 -6.02 -22.57
CA LEU A 160 0.77 -5.84 -23.95
C LEU A 160 2.11 -5.10 -23.93
N ASP A 161 2.24 -4.01 -24.69
CA ASP A 161 3.46 -3.20 -24.76
C ASP A 161 3.50 -2.07 -23.71
N THR A 162 2.54 -2.05 -22.77
CA THR A 162 2.48 -1.03 -21.72
C THR A 162 3.11 -1.53 -20.44
N ILE A 163 4.13 -0.81 -19.98
CA ILE A 163 4.80 -1.02 -18.69
C ILE A 163 4.49 0.19 -17.81
N THR A 164 3.87 -0.04 -16.66
CA THR A 164 3.58 1.02 -15.69
C THR A 164 3.91 0.58 -14.28
N ARG A 165 4.40 1.50 -13.47
CA ARG A 165 4.57 1.30 -12.03
C ARG A 165 3.30 1.74 -11.33
N ILE A 166 2.59 0.77 -10.75
CA ILE A 166 1.32 0.99 -10.03
C ILE A 166 1.37 0.48 -8.59
N ASP A 167 2.40 -0.29 -8.24
CA ASP A 167 2.67 -0.76 -6.91
C ASP A 167 3.70 0.13 -6.25
N PHE A 168 3.40 0.55 -5.02
CA PHE A 168 4.21 1.52 -4.29
C PHE A 168 4.37 1.10 -2.84
N VAL A 169 5.45 1.56 -2.23
CA VAL A 169 5.60 1.64 -0.79
C VAL A 169 5.83 3.10 -0.43
N TRP A 170 4.90 3.72 0.30
CA TRP A 170 5.02 5.08 0.79
C TRP A 170 5.34 5.06 2.28
N SER A 171 6.29 5.88 2.71
CA SER A 171 6.65 6.03 4.12
C SER A 171 6.29 7.42 4.62
N CYS A 172 5.80 7.50 5.86
CA CYS A 172 5.71 8.76 6.55
C CYS A 172 7.11 9.33 6.88
N PRO A 173 7.23 10.64 7.14
CA PRO A 173 8.52 11.27 7.46
C PRO A 173 9.26 10.66 8.65
N LEU A 174 8.53 10.14 9.65
CA LEU A 174 9.11 9.54 10.85
C LEU A 174 9.76 8.19 10.56
N LEU A 175 9.16 7.37 9.72
CA LEU A 175 9.67 6.04 9.38
C LEU A 175 10.79 6.11 8.33
N ARG A 176 10.72 7.09 7.42
CA ARG A 176 11.64 7.25 6.28
C ARG A 176 13.11 7.25 6.70
N ARG A 177 13.43 7.86 7.84
CA ARG A 177 14.81 7.98 8.36
C ARG A 177 15.46 6.64 8.72
N TYR A 178 14.68 5.57 8.84
CA TYR A 178 15.13 4.22 9.18
C TYR A 178 15.20 3.29 7.97
N MET A 179 14.89 3.80 6.77
CA MET A 179 14.97 3.01 5.55
C MET A 179 16.42 2.72 5.14
N LEU A 180 16.72 1.45 4.89
CA LEU A 180 18.04 1.00 4.46
C LEU A 180 18.10 0.59 2.99
N THR A 181 17.08 -0.13 2.52
CA THR A 181 17.02 -0.64 1.14
C THR A 181 15.58 -0.72 0.64
N SER A 182 15.42 -0.64 -0.68
CA SER A 182 14.18 -0.97 -1.39
C SER A 182 14.55 -1.54 -2.74
N THR A 183 13.87 -2.61 -3.13
CA THR A 183 14.12 -3.39 -4.34
C THR A 183 12.80 -3.86 -4.93
N ILE A 184 12.74 -3.91 -6.27
CA ILE A 184 11.66 -4.53 -7.03
C ILE A 184 12.21 -5.85 -7.53
N PHE A 185 11.47 -6.94 -7.31
CA PHE A 185 11.79 -8.27 -7.85
C PHE A 185 10.67 -8.68 -8.79
N ASP A 186 11.03 -9.27 -9.93
CA ASP A 186 10.06 -10.01 -10.72
C ASP A 186 9.75 -11.34 -10.02
N ALA A 187 8.51 -11.80 -10.12
CA ALA A 187 8.15 -13.15 -9.68
C ALA A 187 8.97 -14.23 -10.40
N TYR A 188 9.45 -13.97 -11.62
CA TYR A 188 10.35 -14.87 -12.34
C TYR A 188 11.79 -14.89 -11.79
N ASP A 189 12.25 -13.81 -11.15
CA ASP A 189 13.60 -13.73 -10.57
C ASP A 189 13.75 -14.58 -9.31
N LEU A 190 12.64 -14.76 -8.60
CA LEU A 190 12.52 -15.63 -7.45
C LEU A 190 12.09 -16.99 -8.02
N HIS A 191 12.95 -18.01 -8.03
CA HIS A 191 12.58 -19.38 -8.41
C HIS A 191 11.57 -20.02 -7.41
N ILE A 192 10.49 -19.32 -7.09
CA ILE A 192 9.35 -19.77 -6.31
C ILE A 192 8.42 -20.43 -7.32
N SER A 193 8.77 -21.64 -7.72
CA SER A 193 7.86 -22.52 -8.47
C SER A 193 6.72 -22.97 -7.56
N ASP A 194 5.48 -22.90 -8.07
CA ASP A 194 4.24 -23.37 -7.41
C ASP A 194 4.24 -24.86 -6.99
#